data_AF-A0A1H7U4V0-F1
#
_entry.id   AF-A0A1H7U4V0-F1
#
_cell.length_a   1.000
_cell.length_b   1.000
_cell.length_c   1.000
_cell.angle_alpha   90.00
_cell.angle_beta   90.00
_cell.angle_gamma   90.00
#
_symmetry.space_group_name_H-M   'P 1'
#
loop_
_entity.id
_entity.type
_entity.pdbx_description
1 polymer ?
#
loop_
_entity_poly.entity_id
_entity_poly.type
_entity_poly.pdbx_seq_one_letter_code
_entity_poly.pdbx_strand_id
1 'polypeptide(L)'
;MKTIKKARKIGSPLISGIMDELTPVEKVQTAVKMRLAAKLDDLIKQRGWSKGDFADRVGKHPSEITKWLSGTHNFLPNFYPTSTQLFHPILPVFLFSF
;
A
#
# COMPACT_ATOMS: atom_id res chain seq x y z
N MET A 1 15.55 -11.36 -33.33
CA MET A 1 14.15 -11.74 -32.99
C MET A 1 14.07 -12.07 -31.51
N LYS A 2 13.18 -11.44 -30.74
CA LYS A 2 12.95 -11.75 -29.31
C LYS A 2 11.74 -12.70 -29.19
N THR A 3 11.94 -13.90 -28.67
CA THR A 3 10.89 -14.88 -28.42
C THR A 3 10.08 -14.49 -27.19
N ILE A 4 8.81 -14.14 -27.35
CA ILE A 4 7.91 -13.85 -26.24
C ILE A 4 7.39 -15.18 -25.68
N LYS A 5 7.91 -15.60 -24.51
CA LYS A 5 7.36 -16.75 -23.79
C LYS A 5 6.02 -16.36 -23.17
N LYS A 6 4.93 -16.98 -23.65
CA LYS A 6 3.58 -16.81 -23.10
C LYS A 6 3.57 -17.36 -21.66
N ALA A 7 3.12 -16.55 -20.70
CA ALA A 7 2.96 -16.98 -19.32
C ALA A 7 1.95 -18.15 -19.23
N ARG A 8 2.34 -19.23 -18.55
CA ARG A 8 1.46 -20.39 -18.30
C ARG A 8 0.39 -19.97 -17.29
N LYS A 9 -0.89 -20.10 -17.65
CA LYS A 9 -1.99 -19.96 -16.67
C LYS A 9 -1.90 -21.14 -15.70
N ILE A 10 -1.39 -20.92 -14.50
CA ILE A 10 -1.40 -21.90 -13.42
C ILE A 10 -2.59 -21.57 -12.52
N GLY A 11 -3.75 -22.14 -12.85
CA GLY A 11 -4.86 -22.24 -11.91
C GLY A 11 -4.74 -23.57 -11.19
N SER A 12 -4.02 -23.62 -10.07
CA SER A 12 -3.90 -24.84 -9.27
C SER A 12 -5.10 -24.95 -8.32
N PRO A 13 -5.82 -26.09 -8.30
CA PRO A 13 -6.94 -26.31 -7.37
C PRO A 13 -6.51 -26.29 -5.89
N LEU A 14 -5.23 -26.51 -5.60
CA LEU A 14 -4.66 -26.35 -4.26
C LEU A 14 -4.61 -24.87 -3.84
N ILE A 15 -4.28 -23.98 -4.76
CA ILE A 15 -4.19 -22.54 -4.47
C ILE A 15 -5.59 -21.97 -4.21
N SER A 16 -6.61 -22.41 -4.96
CA SER A 16 -7.98 -22.00 -4.69
C SER A 16 -8.49 -22.47 -3.34
N GLY A 17 -8.19 -23.71 -2.93
CA GLY A 17 -8.57 -24.24 -1.61
C GLY A 17 -8.02 -23.40 -0.46
N ILE A 18 -6.73 -23.02 -0.53
CA ILE A 18 -6.10 -22.14 0.47
C ILE A 18 -6.73 -20.74 0.48
N MET A 19 -7.12 -20.21 -0.69
CA MET A 19 -7.78 -18.90 -0.78
C MET A 19 -9.23 -18.93 -0.27
N ASP A 20 -9.88 -20.08 -0.26
CA ASP A 20 -11.26 -20.24 0.22
C ASP A 20 -11.35 -20.33 1.75
N GLU A 21 -10.25 -20.63 2.43
CA GLU A 21 -10.13 -20.57 3.89
C GLU A 21 -10.14 -19.12 4.44
N LEU A 22 -9.84 -18.12 3.60
CA LEU A 22 -9.87 -16.71 4.00
C LEU A 22 -11.31 -16.20 4.09
N THR A 23 -11.65 -15.57 5.20
CA THR A 23 -12.97 -14.96 5.39
C THR A 23 -13.20 -13.82 4.39
N PRO A 24 -14.46 -13.54 3.99
CA PRO A 24 -14.76 -12.40 3.11
C PRO A 24 -14.24 -11.07 3.66
N VAL A 25 -14.23 -10.91 4.99
CA VAL A 25 -13.72 -9.72 5.67
C VAL A 25 -12.22 -9.56 5.46
N GLU A 26 -11.44 -10.62 5.63
CA GLU A 26 -9.98 -10.59 5.42
C GLU A 26 -9.62 -10.32 3.95
N LYS A 27 -10.40 -10.88 3.01
CA LYS A 27 -10.25 -10.60 1.57
C LYS A 27 -10.47 -9.11 1.27
N VAL A 28 -11.53 -8.52 1.80
CA VAL A 28 -11.82 -7.09 1.63
C VAL A 28 -10.75 -6.22 2.28
N GLN A 29 -10.34 -6.52 3.51
CA GLN A 29 -9.28 -5.77 4.19
C GLN A 29 -7.96 -5.79 3.41
N THR A 30 -7.59 -6.96 2.88
CA THR A 30 -6.40 -7.12 2.04
C THR A 30 -6.52 -6.29 0.75
N ALA A 31 -7.67 -6.37 0.07
CA ALA A 31 -7.91 -5.60 -1.15
C ALA A 31 -7.84 -4.08 -0.90
N VAL A 32 -8.38 -3.60 0.23
CA VAL A 32 -8.31 -2.19 0.62
C VAL A 32 -6.86 -1.76 0.84
N LYS A 33 -6.06 -2.53 1.58
CA LYS A 33 -4.64 -2.22 1.83
C LYS A 33 -3.84 -2.13 0.53
N MET A 34 -4.04 -3.08 -0.39
CA MET A 34 -3.36 -3.09 -1.69
C MET A 34 -3.75 -1.88 -2.55
N ARG A 35 -5.03 -1.54 -2.62
CA ARG A 35 -5.49 -0.34 -3.36
C ARG A 35 -4.92 0.94 -2.79
N LEU A 36 -4.84 1.03 -1.47
CA LEU A 36 -4.32 2.20 -0.79
C LEU A 36 -2.82 2.37 -1.04
N ALA A 37 -2.05 1.28 -1.01
CA ALA A 37 -0.63 1.27 -1.38
C ALA A 37 -0.41 1.67 -2.84
N ALA A 38 -1.21 1.15 -3.77
CA ALA A 38 -1.14 1.51 -5.19
C ALA A 38 -1.43 3.00 -5.41
N LYS A 39 -2.49 3.54 -4.78
CA LYS A 39 -2.83 4.96 -4.85
C LYS A 39 -1.72 5.85 -4.29
N LEU A 40 -1.06 5.42 -3.21
CA LEU A 40 0.08 6.14 -2.65
C LEU A 40 1.26 6.19 -3.64
N ASP A 41 1.60 5.04 -4.24
CA ASP A 41 2.67 4.95 -5.24
C ASP A 41 2.39 5.87 -6.44
N ASP A 42 1.14 5.90 -6.91
CA ASP A 42 0.72 6.79 -7.99
C ASP A 42 0.85 8.27 -7.62
N LEU A 43 0.45 8.66 -6.41
CA LEU A 43 0.59 10.04 -5.94
C LEU A 43 2.06 10.47 -5.82
N ILE A 44 2.93 9.60 -5.33
CA ILE A 44 4.38 9.85 -5.25
C ILE A 44 4.94 10.10 -6.65
N LYS A 45 4.58 9.25 -7.62
CA LYS A 45 5.01 9.40 -9.03
C LYS A 45 4.44 10.65 -9.69
N GLN A 46 3.17 10.96 -9.49
CA GLN A 46 2.52 12.15 -10.04
C GLN A 46 3.18 13.44 -9.56
N ARG A 47 3.71 13.45 -8.33
CA ARG A 47 4.47 14.57 -7.77
C ARG A 47 5.93 14.59 -8.19
N GLY A 48 6.37 13.62 -9.01
CA GLY A 48 7.76 13.51 -9.48
C GLY A 48 8.75 13.12 -8.38
N TRP A 49 8.27 12.52 -7.29
CA TRP A 49 9.11 12.18 -6.15
C TRP A 49 9.67 10.77 -6.27
N SER A 50 10.94 10.60 -5.86
CA SER A 50 11.47 9.29 -5.54
C SER A 50 10.89 8.78 -4.21
N LYS A 51 10.99 7.47 -3.95
CA LYS A 51 10.61 6.92 -2.64
C LYS A 51 11.47 7.50 -1.50
N GLY A 52 12.72 7.87 -1.79
CA GLY A 52 13.61 8.56 -0.86
C GLY A 52 13.10 9.96 -0.56
N ASP A 53 12.79 10.74 -1.58
CA ASP A 53 12.27 12.10 -1.42
C ASP A 53 10.97 12.11 -0.62
N PHE A 54 10.10 11.12 -0.85
CA PHE A 54 8.90 10.94 -0.06
C PHE A 54 9.21 10.58 1.39
N ALA A 55 10.16 9.67 1.63
CA ALA A 55 10.61 9.27 2.96
C ALA A 55 11.14 10.48 3.77
N ASP A 56 11.97 11.30 3.14
CA ASP A 56 12.50 12.53 3.75
C ASP A 56 11.39 13.53 4.09
N ARG A 57 10.41 13.70 3.19
CA ARG A 57 9.26 14.59 3.40
C ARG A 57 8.35 14.15 4.54
N VAL A 58 8.17 12.84 4.74
CA VAL A 58 7.35 12.32 5.85
C VAL A 58 8.15 12.04 7.12
N GLY A 59 9.47 12.25 7.10
CA GLY A 59 10.37 12.01 8.22
C GLY A 59 10.45 10.52 8.61
N LYS A 60 10.46 9.62 7.62
CA LYS A 60 10.50 8.16 7.82
C LYS A 60 11.68 7.53 7.09
N HIS A 61 12.04 6.31 7.49
CA HIS A 61 13.10 5.59 6.80
C HIS A 61 12.59 5.04 5.45
N PRO A 62 13.39 5.04 4.36
CA PRO A 62 12.97 4.50 3.06
C PRO A 62 12.46 3.05 3.10
N SER A 63 12.95 2.24 4.06
CA SER A 63 12.48 0.87 4.27
C SER A 63 11.03 0.83 4.80
N GLU A 64 10.58 1.82 5.56
CA GLU A 64 9.18 1.94 6.00
C GLU A 64 8.28 2.26 4.81
N ILE A 65 8.69 3.21 3.96
CA ILE A 65 7.96 3.53 2.72
C ILE A 65 7.82 2.30 1.83
N THR A 66 8.89 1.52 1.71
CA THR A 66 8.87 0.28 0.91
C THR A 66 7.86 -0.74 1.47
N LYS A 67 7.74 -0.86 2.80
CA LYS A 67 6.73 -1.72 3.46
C LYS A 67 5.31 -1.18 3.30
N TRP A 68 5.12 0.14 3.26
CA TRP A 68 3.81 0.73 3.02
C TRP A 68 3.34 0.46 1.59
N LEU A 69 4.25 0.59 0.62
CA LEU A 69 3.97 0.36 -0.79
C LEU A 69 3.80 -1.13 -1.15
N SER A 70 4.23 -2.06 -0.30
CA SER A 70 3.95 -3.48 -0.52
C SER A 70 2.49 -3.86 -0.20
N GLY A 71 1.73 -2.98 0.46
CA GLY A 71 0.34 -3.26 0.84
C GLY A 71 0.18 -4.31 1.95
N THR A 72 1.29 -4.82 2.49
CA THR A 72 1.30 -5.83 3.57
C THR A 72 1.43 -5.21 4.96
N HIS A 73 1.78 -3.92 5.06
CA HIS A 73 1.82 -3.17 6.31
C HIS A 73 0.81 -2.02 6.31
N ASN A 74 0.14 -1.82 7.45
CA ASN A 74 -0.69 -0.64 7.67
C ASN A 74 0.22 0.58 7.79
N PHE A 75 -0.02 1.60 6.97
CA PHE A 75 0.67 2.89 7.06
C PHE A 75 -0.15 3.97 7.78
N LEU A 76 -1.41 3.65 8.07
CA LEU A 76 -2.26 4.39 9.00
C LEU A 76 -2.43 3.47 10.22
N PRO A 77 -1.94 3.84 11.42
CA PRO A 77 -2.41 3.21 12.64
C PRO A 77 -3.94 3.37 12.63
N ASN A 78 -4.68 2.34 13.05
CA ASN A 78 -6.14 2.42 13.19
C ASN A 78 -6.50 3.80 13.76
N PHE A 79 -7.09 4.66 12.91
CA PHE A 79 -7.55 5.96 13.32
C PHE A 79 -8.83 5.72 14.12
N TYR A 80 -8.67 5.27 15.36
CA TYR A 80 -9.72 5.42 16.36
C TYR A 80 -9.92 6.92 16.51
N PRO A 81 -11.14 7.46 16.32
CA PRO A 81 -11.40 8.85 16.62
C PRO A 81 -11.52 8.99 18.14
N THR A 82 -10.43 8.76 18.86
CA THR A 82 -10.29 9.23 20.24
C THR A 82 -9.58 10.56 20.13
N SER A 83 -10.42 11.59 20.14
CA SER A 83 -10.15 13.00 20.37
C SER A 83 -8.72 13.29 20.83
N THR A 84 -8.00 14.03 19.99
CA THR A 84 -6.94 14.93 20.44
C THR A 84 -5.74 14.25 21.13
N GLN A 85 -4.77 13.74 20.36
CA GLN A 85 -3.36 13.92 20.74
C GLN A 85 -2.40 13.67 19.58
N LEU A 86 -1.65 14.73 19.27
CA LEU A 86 -0.41 14.77 18.50
C LEU A 86 -0.56 14.57 16.99
N PHE A 87 -0.72 15.72 16.31
CA PHE A 87 -0.35 15.94 14.91
C PHE A 87 0.93 15.17 14.55
N HIS A 88 0.73 14.01 13.92
CA HIS A 88 1.79 13.21 13.34
C HIS A 88 2.14 13.73 11.94
N PRO A 89 3.41 13.59 11.51
CA PRO A 89 3.99 14.28 10.35
C PRO A 89 3.44 13.85 8.97
N ILE A 90 2.48 12.93 8.93
CA ILE A 90 1.94 12.39 7.66
C ILE A 90 0.74 13.22 7.18
N LEU A 91 0.02 13.89 8.08
CA LEU A 91 -1.16 14.71 7.75
C LEU A 91 -0.89 15.94 6.85
N PRO A 92 0.21 16.71 6.99
CA PRO A 92 0.40 17.91 6.16
C PRO A 92 0.70 17.59 4.68
N VAL A 93 1.05 16.35 4.31
CA VAL A 93 1.23 15.99 2.88
C VAL A 93 -0.11 15.74 2.18
N PHE A 94 -1.15 15.37 2.92
CA PHE A 94 -2.46 15.02 2.35
C PHE A 94 -3.50 16.14 2.43
N LEU A 95 -3.36 17.09 3.37
CA LEU A 95 -4.36 18.12 3.63
C LEU A 95 -4.18 19.45 2.86
N PHE A 96 -3.09 19.65 2.13
CA PHE A 96 -2.83 20.90 1.38
C PHE A 96 -3.09 20.78 -0.15
N SER A 97 -4.05 19.98 -0.60
CA SER A 97 -4.41 19.92 -2.04
C SER A 97 -5.89 19.78 -2.35
N PHE A 98 -6.79 20.24 -1.48
CA PHE A 98 -8.18 20.52 -1.82
C PHE A 98 -8.66 21.77 -1.10
#